data_AF-A0A2D4JHV2-F1
#
_entry.id   AF-A0A2D4JHV2-F1
#
_cell.length_a   1.000
_cell.length_b   1.000
_cell.length_c   1.000
_cell.angle_alpha   90.00
_cell.angle_beta   90.00
_cell.angle_gamma   90.00
#
_symmetry.space_group_name_H-M   'P 1'
#
loop_
_entity.id
_entity.type
_entity.pdbx_description
1 polymer ?
#
loop_
_entity_poly.entity_id
_entity_poly.type
_entity_poly.pdbx_seq_one_letter_code
_entity_poly.pdbx_strand_id
1 'polypeptide(L)'
;VLGAIRTVIAFGGQKKEIERYHKNLEDAKNIGIRKTMSTSISLGVAFLIIYASYALAFWYGTTLVIEEKYSIGGILTVFFSVLIGAFSIGQVSPNLEAFATGRGAAYEIFKIIDNEPQIDIYSESGYKPDKITGNLSFQDVYFNYPARPDIKLLKGLNLQINNGQTIA
;
A
#
# COMPACT_ATOMS: atom_id res chain seq x y z
N VAL A 1 -12.89 -17.07 13.48
CA VAL A 1 -12.91 -18.50 13.90
C VAL A 1 -11.87 -18.75 14.98
N LEU A 2 -10.58 -18.60 14.69
CA LEU A 2 -9.51 -18.87 15.67
C LEU A 2 -9.55 -17.94 16.89
N GLY A 3 -9.86 -16.65 16.70
CA GLY A 3 -9.97 -15.68 17.82
C GLY A 3 -11.11 -15.92 18.81
N ALA A 4 -12.11 -16.74 18.46
CA ALA A 4 -13.27 -17.04 19.31
C ALA A 4 -13.63 -18.54 19.27
N ILE A 5 -12.61 -19.40 19.33
CA ILE A 5 -12.78 -20.85 19.15
C ILE A 5 -13.74 -21.48 20.18
N ARG A 6 -13.74 -20.97 21.43
CA ARG A 6 -14.66 -21.41 22.49
C ARG A 6 -16.12 -21.19 22.11
N THR A 7 -16.43 -20.04 21.51
CA THR A 7 -17.78 -19.71 21.03
C THR A 7 -18.19 -20.63 19.88
N VAL A 8 -17.29 -20.88 18.91
CA VAL A 8 -17.59 -21.78 17.78
C VAL A 8 -17.88 -23.20 18.26
N ILE A 9 -17.13 -23.71 19.26
CA ILE A 9 -17.37 -25.03 19.85
C ILE A 9 -18.69 -25.06 20.64
N ALA A 10 -18.94 -24.05 21.49
CA ALA A 10 -20.13 -23.98 22.33
C ALA A 10 -21.43 -23.97 21.52
N PHE A 11 -21.44 -23.35 20.34
CA PHE A 11 -22.60 -23.29 19.45
C PHE A 11 -22.60 -24.37 18.35
N GLY A 12 -21.70 -25.37 18.40
CA GLY A 12 -21.63 -26.44 17.38
C GLY A 12 -21.36 -25.95 15.95
N GLY A 13 -20.73 -24.79 15.80
CA GLY A 13 -20.56 -24.07 14.53
C GLY A 13 -19.44 -24.62 13.63
N GLN A 14 -18.77 -25.71 13.99
CA GLN A 14 -17.58 -26.19 13.28
C GLN A 14 -17.86 -26.49 11.80
N LYS A 15 -18.96 -27.20 11.50
CA LYS A 15 -19.34 -27.55 10.11
C LYS A 15 -19.60 -26.30 9.27
N LYS A 16 -20.33 -25.32 9.83
CA LYS A 16 -20.65 -24.05 9.16
C LYS A 16 -19.38 -23.25 8.83
N GLU A 17 -18.42 -23.22 9.74
CA GLU A 17 -17.16 -22.51 9.54
C GLU A 17 -16.25 -23.23 8.52
N ILE A 18 -16.25 -24.56 8.50
CA ILE A 18 -15.53 -25.37 7.49
C ILE A 18 -16.10 -25.14 6.09
N GLU A 19 -17.44 -25.14 5.96
CA GLU A 19 -18.11 -24.89 4.68
C GLU A 19 -17.84 -23.47 4.17
N ARG A 20 -17.91 -22.46 5.07
CA ARG A 20 -17.55 -21.08 4.72
C ARG A 20 -16.10 -20.98 4.23
N TYR A 21 -15.18 -21.71 4.85
CA TYR A 21 -13.78 -21.74 4.44
C TYR A 21 -13.60 -22.44 3.07
N HIS A 22 -14.26 -23.58 2.86
CA HIS A 22 -14.23 -24.31 1.59
C HIS A 22 -14.73 -23.46 0.42
N LYS A 23 -15.84 -22.73 0.62
CA LYS A 23 -16.37 -21.83 -0.41
C LYS A 23 -15.33 -20.80 -0.87
N ASN A 24 -14.67 -20.15 0.09
CA ASN A 24 -13.63 -19.16 -0.23
C ASN A 24 -12.39 -19.81 -0.89
N LEU A 25 -12.06 -21.05 -0.52
CA LEU A 25 -10.97 -21.80 -1.16
C LEU A 25 -11.26 -22.16 -2.61
N GLU A 26 -12.50 -22.52 -2.93
CA GLU A 26 -12.90 -22.85 -4.29
C GLU A 26 -12.78 -21.63 -5.23
N ASP A 27 -13.22 -20.46 -4.76
CA ASP A 27 -13.04 -19.19 -5.48
C ASP A 27 -11.55 -18.88 -5.67
N ALA A 28 -10.75 -18.99 -4.61
CA ALA A 28 -9.30 -18.77 -4.69
C ALA A 28 -8.61 -19.74 -5.66
N LYS A 29 -9.02 -21.02 -5.68
CA LYS A 29 -8.51 -22.03 -6.60
C LYS A 29 -8.83 -21.65 -8.05
N ASN A 30 -10.07 -21.27 -8.34
CA ASN A 30 -10.50 -20.91 -9.70
C ASN A 30 -9.76 -19.67 -10.22
N ILE A 31 -9.55 -18.68 -9.36
CA ILE A 31 -8.73 -17.50 -9.68
C ILE A 31 -7.27 -17.93 -9.92
N GLY A 32 -6.73 -18.80 -9.06
CA GLY A 32 -5.38 -19.35 -9.20
C GLY A 32 -5.16 -20.07 -10.53
N ILE A 33 -6.11 -20.90 -10.96
CA ILE A 33 -6.05 -21.62 -12.25
C ILE A 33 -6.01 -20.62 -13.41
N ARG A 34 -6.91 -19.63 -13.41
CA ARG A 34 -6.95 -18.59 -14.47
C ARG A 34 -5.67 -17.75 -14.49
N LYS A 35 -5.15 -17.39 -13.32
CA LYS A 35 -3.89 -16.65 -13.18
C LYS A 35 -2.73 -17.44 -13.78
N THR A 36 -2.56 -18.69 -13.37
CA THR A 36 -1.47 -19.54 -13.88
C THR A 36 -1.57 -19.75 -15.38
N MET A 37 -2.77 -19.96 -15.92
CA MET A 37 -2.96 -20.09 -17.37
C MET A 37 -2.52 -18.81 -18.11
N SER A 38 -2.94 -17.63 -17.62
CA SER A 38 -2.54 -16.34 -18.19
C SER A 38 -1.02 -16.13 -18.10
N THR A 39 -0.40 -16.40 -16.96
CA THR A 39 1.05 -16.27 -16.75
C THR A 39 1.83 -17.20 -17.68
N SER A 40 1.41 -18.47 -17.80
CA SER A 40 2.09 -19.44 -18.65
C SER A 40 1.96 -19.11 -20.14
N ILE A 41 0.80 -18.63 -20.60
CA ILE A 41 0.62 -18.17 -21.98
C ILE A 41 1.51 -16.95 -22.25
N SER A 42 1.54 -15.98 -21.33
CA SER A 42 2.40 -14.79 -21.45
C SER A 42 3.88 -15.18 -21.57
N LEU A 43 4.34 -16.10 -20.72
CA LEU A 43 5.71 -16.61 -20.78
C LEU A 43 5.99 -17.34 -22.11
N GLY A 44 5.06 -18.17 -22.58
CA GLY A 44 5.18 -18.86 -23.86
C GLY A 44 5.26 -17.91 -25.06
N VAL A 45 4.42 -16.88 -25.09
CA VAL A 45 4.45 -15.83 -26.13
C VAL A 45 5.77 -15.06 -26.09
N ALA A 46 6.27 -14.72 -24.90
CA ALA A 46 7.56 -14.06 -24.77
C ALA A 46 8.71 -14.90 -25.35
N PHE A 47 8.78 -16.20 -25.03
CA PHE A 47 9.79 -17.09 -25.62
C PHE A 47 9.63 -17.25 -27.12
N LEU A 48 8.40 -17.35 -27.63
CA LEU A 48 8.14 -17.40 -29.07
C LEU A 48 8.68 -16.16 -29.77
N ILE A 49 8.43 -14.96 -29.23
CA ILE A 49 8.95 -13.70 -29.79
C ILE A 49 10.48 -13.68 -29.76
N ILE A 50 11.10 -14.14 -28.67
CA ILE A 50 12.57 -14.23 -28.57
C ILE A 50 13.13 -15.12 -29.68
N TYR A 51 12.65 -16.36 -29.81
CA TYR A 51 13.18 -17.27 -30.84
C TYR A 51 12.83 -16.83 -32.27
N ALA A 52 11.65 -16.23 -32.49
CA ALA A 52 11.30 -15.65 -33.78
C ALA A 52 12.23 -14.48 -34.14
N SER A 53 12.55 -13.62 -33.17
CA SER A 53 13.50 -12.52 -33.37
C SER A 53 14.91 -13.01 -33.69
N TYR A 54 15.33 -14.12 -33.07
CA TYR A 54 16.61 -14.77 -33.36
C TYR A 54 16.63 -15.30 -34.79
N ALA A 55 15.59 -16.05 -35.19
CA ALA A 55 15.48 -16.58 -36.53
C ALA A 55 15.51 -15.48 -37.60
N LEU A 56 14.78 -14.37 -37.36
CA LEU A 56 14.76 -13.21 -38.24
C LEU A 56 16.14 -12.53 -38.31
N ALA A 57 16.79 -12.32 -37.15
CA ALA A 57 18.10 -11.69 -37.07
C ALA A 57 19.18 -12.52 -37.79
N PHE A 58 19.16 -13.84 -37.64
CA PHE A 58 20.10 -14.73 -38.35
C PHE A 58 19.80 -14.82 -39.84
N TRP A 59 18.53 -14.88 -40.25
CA TRP A 59 18.16 -14.90 -41.66
C TRP A 59 18.63 -13.63 -42.36
N TYR A 60 18.26 -12.46 -41.85
CA TYR A 60 18.66 -11.17 -42.41
C TYR A 60 20.18 -10.95 -42.28
N GLY A 61 20.76 -11.31 -41.14
CA GLY A 61 22.19 -11.20 -40.89
C GLY A 61 23.02 -12.03 -41.87
N THR A 62 22.56 -13.23 -42.22
CA THR A 62 23.26 -14.09 -43.20
C THR A 62 23.24 -13.47 -44.60
N THR A 63 22.10 -12.89 -45.02
CA THR A 63 22.01 -12.15 -46.29
C THR A 63 22.99 -10.97 -46.34
N LEU A 64 23.12 -10.21 -45.25
CA LEU A 64 24.07 -9.09 -45.15
C LEU A 64 25.55 -9.52 -45.22
N VAL A 65 25.88 -10.69 -44.66
CA VAL A 65 27.25 -11.25 -44.77
C VAL A 65 27.58 -11.58 -46.23
N ILE A 66 26.60 -12.11 -46.97
CA ILE A 66 26.78 -12.54 -48.37
C ILE A 66 26.84 -11.34 -49.32
N GLU A 67 25.96 -10.34 -49.14
CA GLU A 67 25.80 -9.22 -50.08
C GLU A 67 26.67 -8.00 -49.77
N GLU A 68 26.83 -7.64 -48.49
CA GLU A 68 27.43 -6.35 -48.07
C GLU A 68 28.80 -6.49 -47.38
N LYS A 69 29.44 -7.67 -47.44
CA LYS A 69 30.75 -7.97 -46.82
C LYS A 69 30.85 -7.62 -45.33
N TYR A 70 29.76 -7.74 -44.56
CA TYR A 70 29.85 -7.61 -43.10
C TYR A 70 30.62 -8.77 -42.48
N SER A 71 31.42 -8.46 -41.45
CA SER A 71 32.07 -9.49 -40.63
C SER A 71 31.05 -10.16 -39.71
N ILE A 72 31.06 -11.50 -39.69
CA ILE A 72 30.21 -12.33 -38.81
C ILE A 72 30.33 -11.89 -37.34
N GLY A 73 31.54 -11.51 -36.91
CA GLY A 73 31.78 -11.02 -35.56
C GLY A 73 31.06 -9.71 -35.25
N GLY A 74 30.91 -8.81 -36.23
CA GLY A 74 30.18 -7.56 -36.06
C GLY A 74 28.69 -7.76 -35.84
N ILE A 75 28.09 -8.69 -36.61
CA ILE A 75 26.66 -9.02 -36.50
C ILE A 75 26.35 -9.67 -35.15
N LEU A 76 27.16 -10.63 -34.72
CA LEU A 76 27.01 -11.26 -33.40
C LEU A 76 27.17 -10.24 -32.27
N THR A 77 28.12 -9.30 -32.41
CA THR A 77 28.31 -8.23 -31.42
C THR A 77 27.06 -7.37 -31.29
N VAL A 78 26.52 -6.86 -32.40
CA VAL A 78 25.29 -6.04 -32.39
C VAL A 78 24.12 -6.81 -31.80
N PHE A 79 23.95 -8.08 -32.20
CA PHE A 79 22.88 -8.94 -31.71
C PHE A 79 22.94 -9.13 -30.18
N PHE A 80 24.10 -9.53 -29.64
CA PHE A 80 24.25 -9.72 -28.19
C PHE A 80 24.15 -8.40 -27.42
N SER A 81 24.66 -7.28 -27.96
CA SER A 81 24.52 -5.96 -27.33
C SER A 81 23.06 -5.54 -27.19
N VAL A 82 22.26 -5.67 -28.25
CA VAL A 82 20.82 -5.33 -28.20
C VAL A 82 20.08 -6.27 -27.25
N LEU A 83 20.41 -7.56 -27.28
CA LEU A 83 19.78 -8.55 -26.42
C LEU A 83 20.02 -8.25 -24.94
N ILE A 84 21.29 -8.09 -24.54
CA ILE A 84 21.66 -7.78 -23.17
C ILE A 84 21.00 -6.47 -22.73
N GLY A 85 21.02 -5.44 -23.59
CA GLY A 85 20.37 -4.16 -23.31
C GLY A 85 18.86 -4.29 -23.05
N ALA A 86 18.15 -5.06 -23.88
CA ALA A 86 16.72 -5.31 -23.70
C ALA A 86 16.43 -6.08 -22.40
N PHE A 87 17.22 -7.12 -22.09
CA PHE A 87 17.09 -7.86 -20.83
C PHE A 87 17.36 -6.98 -19.60
N SER A 88 18.37 -6.11 -19.66
CA SER A 88 18.67 -5.17 -18.59
C SER A 88 17.49 -4.23 -18.32
N ILE A 89 16.87 -3.66 -19.36
CA ILE A 89 15.69 -2.80 -19.21
C ILE A 89 14.51 -3.58 -18.60
N GLY A 90 14.27 -4.82 -19.07
CA GLY A 90 13.21 -5.67 -18.52
C GLY A 90 13.37 -5.90 -17.01
N GLN A 91 14.61 -6.11 -16.55
CA GLN A 91 14.94 -6.33 -15.14
C GLN A 91 14.90 -5.05 -14.28
N VAL A 92 14.79 -3.86 -14.86
CA VAL A 92 14.62 -2.61 -14.09
C VAL A 92 13.20 -2.45 -13.53
N SER A 93 12.22 -3.17 -14.09
CA SER A 93 10.80 -3.05 -13.71
C SER A 93 10.53 -3.19 -12.20
N PRO A 94 11.06 -4.19 -11.47
CA PRO A 94 10.85 -4.31 -10.03
C PRO A 94 11.43 -3.13 -9.24
N ASN A 95 12.53 -2.54 -9.69
CA ASN A 95 13.15 -1.39 -9.03
C ASN A 95 12.27 -0.14 -9.19
N LEU A 96 11.64 0.03 -10.36
CA LEU A 96 10.67 1.11 -10.59
C LEU A 96 9.43 0.93 -9.71
N GLU A 97 8.95 -0.31 -9.55
CA GLU A 97 7.82 -0.61 -8.67
C GLU A 97 8.15 -0.33 -7.19
N ALA A 98 9.35 -0.73 -6.73
CA ALA A 98 9.82 -0.44 -5.38
C ALA A 98 9.90 1.08 -5.13
N PHE A 99 10.40 1.84 -6.10
CA PHE A 99 10.45 3.30 -6.02
C PHE A 99 9.05 3.92 -5.96
N ALA A 100 8.12 3.47 -6.81
CA ALA A 100 6.75 3.95 -6.82
C ALA A 100 6.03 3.66 -5.49
N THR A 101 6.23 2.46 -4.95
CA THR A 101 5.68 2.04 -3.65
C THR A 101 6.27 2.89 -2.51
N GLY A 102 7.59 3.09 -2.54
CA GLY A 102 8.29 3.95 -1.57
C GLY A 102 7.77 5.38 -1.59
N ARG A 103 7.56 5.96 -2.79
CA ARG A 103 6.96 7.29 -2.95
C ARG A 103 5.55 7.37 -2.36
N GLY A 104 4.73 6.34 -2.58
CA GLY A 104 3.38 6.27 -2.00
C GLY A 104 3.40 6.19 -0.48
N ALA A 105 4.28 5.37 0.09
CA ALA A 105 4.42 5.25 1.54
C ALA A 105 4.94 6.55 2.19
N ALA A 106 5.90 7.21 1.54
CA ALA A 106 6.47 8.47 2.02
C ALA A 106 5.41 9.58 2.11
N TYR A 107 4.40 9.59 1.25
CA TYR A 107 3.35 10.61 1.25
C TYR A 107 2.61 10.69 2.60
N GLU A 108 2.17 9.56 3.16
CA GLU A 108 1.47 9.57 4.46
C GLU A 108 2.41 9.96 5.61
N ILE A 109 3.69 9.59 5.53
CA ILE A 109 4.69 10.00 6.53
C ILE A 109 4.86 11.51 6.52
N PHE A 110 5.11 12.11 5.34
CA PHE A 110 5.26 13.55 5.22
C PHE A 110 3.99 14.30 5.60
N LYS A 111 2.82 13.77 5.25
CA LYS A 111 1.53 14.34 5.67
C LYS A 111 1.38 14.42 7.19
N ILE A 112 1.90 13.45 7.95
CA ILE A 112 1.88 13.50 9.42
C ILE A 112 2.91 14.48 9.96
N ILE A 113 4.12 14.50 9.38
CA ILE A 113 5.20 15.39 9.80
C ILE A 113 4.84 16.86 9.60
N ASP A 114 4.27 17.18 8.43
CA ASP A 114 3.94 18.55 8.03
C ASP A 114 2.59 19.02 8.62
N ASN A 115 1.90 18.18 9.39
CA ASN A 115 0.61 18.54 9.98
C ASN A 115 0.79 19.43 11.22
N GLU A 116 0.36 20.69 11.11
CA GLU A 116 0.34 21.63 12.23
C GLU A 116 -0.92 21.43 13.11
N PRO A 117 -0.79 21.01 14.38
CA PRO A 117 -1.94 20.83 15.27
C PRO A 117 -2.49 22.18 15.75
N GLN A 118 -3.82 22.28 15.87
CA GLN A 118 -4.50 23.47 16.44
C GLN A 118 -4.11 23.75 17.89
N ILE A 119 -3.79 22.70 18.64
CA ILE A 119 -3.30 22.77 20.03
C ILE A 119 -1.91 22.15 20.02
N ASP A 120 -0.89 23.01 19.97
CA ASP A 120 0.50 22.59 19.96
C ASP A 120 1.05 22.41 21.38
N ILE A 121 1.42 21.18 21.71
CA ILE A 121 1.99 20.80 23.01
C ILE A 121 3.48 21.16 23.15
N TYR A 122 4.18 21.37 22.03
CA TYR A 122 5.59 21.76 22.01
C TYR A 122 5.78 23.28 22.02
N SER A 123 4.70 24.03 21.84
CA SER A 123 4.73 25.49 21.92
C SER A 123 5.07 25.93 23.34
N GLU A 124 6.08 26.80 23.46
CA GLU A 124 6.35 27.47 24.74
C GLU A 124 5.46 28.71 24.96
N SER A 125 4.59 29.02 24.00
CA SER A 125 3.66 30.13 24.08
C SER A 125 2.59 29.90 25.15
N GLY A 126 2.06 30.99 25.68
CA GLY A 126 1.01 30.97 26.71
C GLY A 126 1.49 31.46 28.07
N TYR A 127 0.53 31.69 28.94
CA TYR A 127 0.78 32.22 30.28
C TYR A 127 1.12 31.09 31.24
N LYS A 128 2.28 31.17 31.90
CA LYS A 128 2.77 30.22 32.90
C LYS A 128 2.75 30.89 34.28
N PRO A 129 1.65 30.84 35.03
CA PRO A 129 1.54 31.49 36.33
C PRO A 129 2.37 30.78 37.41
N ASP A 130 3.06 31.54 38.26
CA ASP A 130 3.83 31.00 39.40
C ASP A 130 2.95 30.36 40.48
N LYS A 131 1.70 30.83 40.60
CA LYS A 131 0.75 30.36 41.62
C LYS A 131 -0.66 30.27 41.06
N ILE A 132 -1.31 29.12 41.29
CA ILE A 132 -2.68 28.84 40.87
C ILE A 132 -3.55 28.66 42.12
N THR A 133 -4.64 29.43 42.25
CA THR A 133 -5.57 29.36 43.38
C THR A 133 -6.60 28.24 43.27
N GLY A 134 -6.83 27.69 42.06
CA GLY A 134 -7.70 26.53 41.85
C GLY A 134 -9.19 26.82 41.69
N ASN A 135 -9.59 28.08 41.41
CA ASN A 135 -10.97 28.39 41.02
C ASN A 135 -11.20 27.99 39.55
N LEU A 136 -12.29 27.29 39.26
CA LEU A 136 -12.66 26.84 37.90
C LEU A 136 -14.06 27.35 37.54
N SER A 137 -14.21 27.84 36.31
CA SER A 137 -15.52 28.27 35.79
C SER A 137 -15.72 27.84 34.35
N PHE A 138 -16.89 27.26 34.05
CA PHE A 138 -17.42 27.06 32.71
C PHE A 138 -18.49 28.13 32.46
N GLN A 139 -18.42 28.81 31.31
CA GLN A 139 -19.37 29.83 30.90
C GLN A 139 -19.88 29.50 29.50
N ASP A 140 -21.18 29.21 29.41
CA ASP A 140 -21.91 28.89 28.18
C ASP A 140 -21.18 27.95 27.22
N VAL A 141 -20.67 26.83 27.75
CA VAL A 141 -19.81 25.93 26.96
C VAL A 141 -20.64 24.99 26.09
N TYR A 142 -20.31 24.99 24.80
CA TYR A 142 -20.82 24.06 23.78
C TYR A 142 -19.69 23.16 23.29
N PHE A 143 -19.97 21.86 23.15
CA PHE A 143 -18.95 20.91 22.72
C PHE A 143 -19.53 19.72 21.96
N ASN A 144 -18.85 19.37 20.87
CA ASN A 144 -19.12 18.19 20.04
C ASN A 144 -17.79 17.47 19.80
N TYR A 145 -17.78 16.13 19.85
CA TYR A 145 -16.58 15.38 19.47
C TYR A 145 -16.35 15.46 17.95
N PRO A 146 -15.12 15.68 17.46
CA PRO A 146 -14.82 15.74 16.03
C PRO A 146 -15.23 14.48 15.24
N ALA A 147 -15.19 13.32 15.88
CA ALA A 147 -15.60 12.05 15.26
C ALA A 147 -17.12 11.95 15.02
N ARG A 148 -17.93 12.77 15.69
CA ARG A 148 -19.40 12.81 15.59
C ARG A 148 -19.88 14.27 15.67
N PRO A 149 -19.60 15.09 14.65
CA PRO A 149 -19.82 16.54 14.71
C PRO A 149 -21.31 16.91 14.86
N ASP A 150 -22.22 16.05 14.39
CA ASP A 150 -23.66 16.31 14.40
C ASP A 150 -24.31 16.14 15.78
N ILE A 151 -23.65 15.43 16.71
CA ILE A 151 -24.20 15.15 18.03
C ILE A 151 -23.67 16.19 19.03
N LYS A 152 -24.56 17.11 19.42
CA LYS A 152 -24.27 18.10 20.48
C LYS A 152 -24.26 17.45 21.86
N LEU A 153 -23.10 17.41 22.51
CA LEU A 153 -22.92 16.85 23.85
C LEU A 153 -23.17 17.90 24.93
N LEU A 154 -22.37 18.97 24.96
CA LEU A 154 -22.61 20.11 25.85
C LEU A 154 -23.45 21.16 25.12
N LYS A 155 -24.53 21.60 25.77
CA LYS A 155 -25.54 22.50 25.19
C LYS A 155 -25.69 23.78 26.04
N GLY A 156 -24.58 24.46 26.32
CA GLY A 156 -24.56 25.69 27.14
C GLY A 156 -24.33 25.40 28.63
N LEU A 157 -23.24 24.70 28.95
CA LEU A 157 -22.89 24.37 30.34
C LEU A 157 -22.34 25.61 31.06
N ASN A 158 -22.96 25.95 32.19
CA ASN A 158 -22.50 26.98 33.12
C ASN A 158 -22.25 26.33 34.48
N LEU A 159 -21.03 26.45 35.01
CA LEU A 159 -20.62 25.81 36.25
C LEU A 159 -19.51 26.63 36.91
N GLN A 160 -19.56 26.78 38.23
CA GLN A 160 -18.52 27.47 39.00
C GLN A 160 -18.10 26.58 40.18
N ILE A 161 -16.80 26.40 40.34
CA ILE A 161 -16.19 25.58 41.39
C ILE A 161 -15.15 26.45 42.09
N ASN A 162 -15.33 26.67 43.38
CA ASN A 162 -14.38 27.44 44.17
C ASN A 162 -13.29 26.52 44.74
N ASN A 163 -12.15 27.12 45.07
CA ASN A 163 -11.03 26.40 45.67
C ASN A 163 -11.45 25.57 46.90
N GLY A 164 -11.05 24.30 46.92
CA GLY A 164 -11.31 23.35 48.01
C GLY A 164 -12.69 22.69 47.99
N GLN A 165 -13.54 22.98 47.00
CA GLN A 165 -14.85 22.35 46.85
C GLN A 165 -14.79 21.13 45.92
N THR A 166 -15.48 20.06 46.30
CA THR A 166 -15.75 18.90 45.44
C THR A 166 -17.22 18.94 45.02
N ILE A 167 -17.47 18.69 43.74
CA ILE A 167 -18.80 18.57 43.17
C ILE A 167 -19.05 17.12 42.71
N ALA A 168 -20.31 16.73 42.66
CA ALA A 168 -20.79 15.45 42.14
C ALA A 168 -21.85 15.69 41.07
#